data_AF-A0A832IM29-F1
#
_entry.id   AF-A0A832IM29-F1
#
_cell.length_a   1.000
_cell.length_b   1.000
_cell.length_c   1.000
_cell.angle_alpha   90.00
_cell.angle_beta   90.00
_cell.angle_gamma   90.00
#
_symmetry.space_group_name_H-M   'P 1'
#
loop_
_entity.id
_entity.type
_entity.pdbx_description
1 polymer ?
#
loop_
_entity_poly.entity_id
_entity_poly.type
_entity_poly.pdbx_seq_one_letter_code
_entity_poly.pdbx_strand_id
1 'polypeptide(L)'
;IPIRDLVTILESLLDYYKVTKNVDVLTEYVRHSLSETIASLYADNTGVIHAIALDSSVEQILTSSLQSQKEVTSTLGLSPEMTSAINASVDQNISQAQSFGYDPIIICSATVRLYFYRLIHTKFPQVVVISYTELPARNEIDIIGRIMVQ
;
A
#
# COMPACT_ATOMS: atom_id res chain seq x y z
N ILE A 1 10.02 -6.26 -0.31
CA ILE A 1 10.88 -5.46 0.59
C ILE A 1 12.02 -6.37 1.07
N PRO A 2 13.29 -5.96 0.93
CA PRO A 2 14.44 -6.73 1.39
C PRO A 2 14.39 -6.99 2.91
N ILE A 3 14.90 -8.14 3.33
CA ILE A 3 14.99 -8.54 4.74
C ILE A 3 16.43 -8.45 5.28
N ARG A 4 17.24 -7.54 4.72
CA ARG A 4 18.67 -7.42 5.05
C ARG A 4 18.88 -6.79 6.43
N ASP A 5 18.04 -5.84 6.81
CA ASP A 5 18.05 -5.22 8.13
C ASP A 5 17.29 -6.09 9.14
N LEU A 6 17.90 -7.22 9.48
CA LEU A 6 17.31 -8.16 10.45
C LEU A 6 17.22 -7.57 11.85
N VAL A 7 18.06 -6.60 12.20
CA VAL A 7 18.05 -5.95 13.51
C VAL A 7 16.74 -5.17 13.67
N THR A 8 16.45 -4.24 12.75
CA THR A 8 15.20 -3.47 12.80
C THR A 8 13.95 -4.35 12.68
N ILE A 9 14.01 -5.41 11.86
CA ILE A 9 12.90 -6.37 11.75
C ILE A 9 12.64 -7.05 13.09
N LEU A 10 13.67 -7.58 13.75
CA LEU A 10 13.51 -8.31 15.01
C LEU A 10 13.10 -7.38 16.16
N GLU A 11 13.66 -6.17 16.24
CA GLU A 11 13.26 -5.15 17.23
C GLU A 11 11.77 -4.81 17.10
N SER A 12 11.32 -4.49 15.88
CA SER A 12 9.91 -4.21 15.60
C SER A 12 9.00 -5.37 16.00
N LEU A 13 9.38 -6.62 15.66
CA LEU A 13 8.61 -7.79 16.07
C LEU A 13 8.56 -7.94 17.61
N LEU A 14 9.66 -7.73 18.32
CA LEU A 14 9.71 -7.86 19.78
C LEU A 14 8.85 -6.82 20.49
N ASP A 15 8.83 -5.58 19.96
CA ASP A 15 8.01 -4.49 20.50
C ASP A 15 6.51 -4.77 20.34
N TYR A 16 6.10 -5.21 19.14
CA TYR A 16 4.68 -5.35 18.81
C TYR A 16 4.09 -6.74 19.06
N TYR A 17 4.91 -7.79 19.26
CA TYR A 17 4.42 -9.15 19.54
C TYR A 17 3.57 -9.21 20.81
N LYS A 18 3.81 -8.33 21.80
CA LYS A 18 2.98 -8.27 23.01
C LYS A 18 1.61 -7.63 22.76
N VAL A 19 1.50 -6.78 21.73
CA VAL A 19 0.26 -6.09 21.34
C VAL A 19 -0.63 -7.00 20.49
N THR A 20 -0.04 -7.75 19.56
CA THR A 20 -0.79 -8.61 18.65
C THR A 20 0.01 -9.86 18.24
N LYS A 21 -0.71 -10.95 17.98
CA LYS A 21 -0.18 -12.19 17.38
C LYS A 21 -0.53 -12.31 15.89
N ASN A 22 -1.28 -11.35 15.35
CA ASN A 22 -1.67 -11.37 13.96
C ASN A 22 -0.45 -11.02 13.09
N VAL A 23 -0.01 -11.98 12.27
CA VAL A 23 1.16 -11.86 11.39
C VAL A 23 1.00 -10.74 10.37
N ASP A 24 -0.22 -10.52 9.87
CA ASP A 24 -0.50 -9.42 8.93
C ASP A 24 -0.20 -8.07 9.57
N VAL A 25 -0.69 -7.85 10.80
CA VAL A 25 -0.49 -6.60 11.54
C VAL A 25 0.99 -6.43 11.94
N LEU A 26 1.65 -7.51 12.38
CA LEU A 26 3.08 -7.49 12.69
C LEU A 26 3.92 -7.15 11.44
N THR A 27 3.52 -7.65 10.27
CA THR A 27 4.20 -7.34 9.01
C THR A 27 4.09 -5.86 8.68
N GLU A 28 2.94 -5.22 8.91
CA GLU A 28 2.78 -3.77 8.70
C GLU A 28 3.65 -2.96 9.66
N TYR A 29 3.77 -3.36 10.93
CA TYR A 29 4.69 -2.70 11.87
C TYR A 29 6.15 -2.82 11.46
N VAL A 30 6.56 -4.00 10.99
CA VAL A 30 7.91 -4.21 10.46
C VAL A 30 8.14 -3.33 9.23
N ARG A 31 7.18 -3.27 8.29
CA ARG A 31 7.28 -2.41 7.10
C ARG A 31 7.40 -0.93 7.47
N HIS A 32 6.61 -0.46 8.43
CA HIS A 32 6.73 0.90 8.97
C HIS A 32 8.13 1.17 9.53
N SER A 33 8.68 0.21 10.27
CA SER A 33 10.03 0.33 10.87
C SER A 33 11.13 0.33 9.79
N LEU A 34 10.87 -0.29 8.64
CA LEU A 34 11.75 -0.29 7.46
C LEU A 34 11.51 0.90 6.52
N SER A 35 10.86 1.98 6.98
CA SER A 35 10.50 3.14 6.13
C SER A 35 11.68 3.70 5.32
N GLU A 36 12.86 3.80 5.93
CA GLU A 36 14.11 4.20 5.28
C GLU A 36 14.48 3.31 4.07
N THR A 37 14.37 1.99 4.27
CA THR A 37 14.63 1.01 3.21
C THR A 37 13.57 1.07 2.12
N ILE A 38 12.30 1.21 2.49
CA ILE A 38 11.18 1.30 1.54
C ILE A 38 11.33 2.56 0.69
N ALA A 39 11.55 3.72 1.30
CA ALA A 39 11.73 4.98 0.58
C ALA A 39 12.93 4.91 -0.39
N SER A 40 14.08 4.38 0.03
CA SER A 40 15.26 4.28 -0.85
C SER A 40 15.06 3.34 -2.04
N LEU A 41 14.12 2.39 -2.00
CA LEU A 41 13.84 1.50 -3.13
C LEU A 41 13.04 2.18 -4.23
N TYR A 42 12.26 3.19 -3.89
CA TYR A 42 11.23 3.76 -4.76
C TYR A 42 11.37 5.26 -5.01
N ALA A 43 12.25 5.93 -4.27
CA ALA A 43 12.65 7.30 -4.57
C ALA A 43 13.55 7.34 -5.80
N ASP A 44 13.40 8.40 -6.58
CA ASP A 44 14.29 8.70 -7.70
C ASP A 44 15.65 9.24 -7.22
N ASN A 45 16.50 9.65 -8.16
CA ASN A 45 17.83 10.20 -7.84
C ASN A 45 17.77 11.55 -7.09
N THR A 46 16.61 12.20 -7.05
CA THR A 46 16.38 13.47 -6.33
C THR A 46 15.73 13.26 -4.96
N GLY A 47 15.34 12.01 -4.62
CA GLY A 47 14.68 11.66 -3.38
C GLY A 47 13.14 11.77 -3.42
N VAL A 48 12.58 12.04 -4.59
CA VAL A 48 11.14 12.18 -4.85
C VAL A 48 10.54 10.81 -5.18
N ILE A 49 9.36 10.54 -4.63
CA ILE A 49 8.59 9.34 -4.95
C ILE A 49 7.39 9.74 -5.81
N HIS A 50 7.39 9.31 -7.06
CA HIS A 50 6.27 9.50 -7.98
C HIS A 50 5.24 8.40 -7.76
N ALA A 51 4.05 8.76 -7.27
CA ALA A 51 3.05 7.80 -6.83
C ALA A 51 1.64 8.13 -7.34
N ILE A 52 0.84 7.09 -7.50
CA ILE A 52 -0.59 7.14 -7.73
C ILE A 52 -1.27 7.09 -6.36
N ALA A 53 -2.01 8.13 -5.99
CA ALA A 53 -2.72 8.14 -4.71
C ALA A 53 -4.02 7.34 -4.77
N LEU A 54 -4.31 6.57 -3.73
CA LEU A 54 -5.65 6.03 -3.51
C LEU A 54 -6.56 7.15 -3.01
N ASP A 55 -7.68 7.38 -3.70
CA ASP A 55 -8.61 8.44 -3.31
C ASP A 55 -9.31 8.11 -1.99
N SER A 56 -9.61 9.16 -1.22
CA SER A 56 -10.27 9.03 0.09
C SER A 56 -11.62 8.31 0.03
N SER A 57 -12.37 8.44 -1.08
CA SER A 57 -13.62 7.70 -1.30
C SER A 57 -13.38 6.18 -1.32
N VAL A 58 -12.34 5.73 -2.02
CA VAL A 58 -11.96 4.32 -2.10
C VAL A 58 -11.42 3.84 -0.75
N GLU A 59 -10.61 4.65 -0.06
CA GLU A 59 -10.13 4.29 1.28
C GLU A 59 -11.27 4.11 2.29
N GLN A 60 -12.30 4.95 2.23
CA GLN A 60 -13.48 4.83 3.08
C GLN A 60 -14.25 3.54 2.78
N ILE A 61 -14.49 3.22 1.51
CA ILE A 61 -15.15 1.97 1.10
C ILE A 61 -14.40 0.76 1.65
N LEU A 62 -13.07 0.72 1.48
CA LEU A 62 -12.23 -0.36 1.99
C LEU A 62 -12.30 -0.45 3.51
N THR A 63 -12.21 0.68 4.21
CA THR A 63 -12.27 0.73 5.68
C THR A 63 -13.62 0.23 6.21
N SER A 64 -14.73 0.65 5.61
CA SER A 64 -16.07 0.19 5.99
C SER A 64 -16.28 -1.30 5.75
N SER A 65 -15.75 -1.83 4.64
CA SER A 65 -15.74 -3.26 4.37
C SER A 65 -15.00 -4.05 5.45
N LEU A 66 -13.83 -3.55 5.89
CA LEU A 66 -13.03 -4.20 6.94
C LEU A 66 -13.74 -4.22 8.30
N GLN A 67 -14.41 -3.13 8.67
CA GLN A 67 -15.16 -3.04 9.93
C GLN A 67 -16.40 -3.94 9.96
N SER A 68 -17.01 -4.17 8.79
CA SER A 68 -18.22 -4.98 8.68
C SER A 68 -17.95 -6.49 8.79
N GLN A 69 -16.69 -6.91 8.65
CA GLN A 69 -16.30 -8.30 8.79
C GLN A 69 -16.09 -8.67 10.26
N LYS A 70 -16.97 -9.53 10.78
CA LYS A 70 -16.85 -10.10 12.13
C LYS A 70 -15.77 -11.17 12.25
N GLU A 71 -15.30 -11.71 11.13
CA GLU A 71 -14.23 -12.70 11.04
C GLU A 71 -13.12 -12.21 10.11
N VAL A 72 -11.87 -12.57 10.40
CA VAL A 72 -10.70 -12.23 9.58
C VAL A 72 -10.74 -13.07 8.30
N THR A 73 -11.55 -12.66 7.33
CA THR A 73 -11.53 -13.24 5.99
C THR A 73 -10.53 -12.51 5.11
N SER A 74 -9.88 -13.23 4.20
CA SER A 74 -8.82 -12.69 3.33
C SER A 74 -9.36 -11.84 2.18
N THR A 75 -10.67 -11.73 2.00
CA THR A 75 -11.31 -11.02 0.90
C THR A 75 -12.08 -9.81 1.41
N LEU A 76 -12.01 -8.68 0.71
CA LEU A 76 -12.60 -7.39 1.16
C LEU A 76 -14.13 -7.31 1.11
N GLY A 77 -14.85 -8.41 0.83
CA GLY A 77 -16.32 -8.42 0.76
C GLY A 77 -16.93 -7.41 -0.23
N LEU A 78 -16.13 -6.86 -1.16
CA LEU A 78 -16.59 -5.90 -2.16
C LEU A 78 -17.44 -6.59 -3.23
N SER A 79 -18.38 -5.84 -3.80
CA SER A 79 -19.13 -6.34 -4.95
C SER A 79 -18.22 -6.52 -6.18
N PRO A 80 -18.59 -7.41 -7.12
CA PRO A 80 -17.85 -7.58 -8.38
C PRO A 80 -17.76 -6.28 -9.20
N GLU A 81 -18.80 -5.46 -9.18
CA GLU A 81 -18.87 -4.19 -9.90
C GLU A 81 -17.85 -3.20 -9.34
N MET A 82 -17.81 -3.05 -8.01
CA MET A 82 -16.85 -2.19 -7.31
C MET A 82 -15.41 -2.64 -7.57
N THR A 83 -15.16 -3.95 -7.46
CA THR A 83 -13.84 -4.54 -7.73
C THR A 83 -13.40 -4.29 -9.18
N SER A 84 -14.34 -4.38 -10.13
CA SER A 84 -14.08 -4.11 -11.55
C SER A 84 -13.76 -2.63 -11.80
N ALA A 85 -14.50 -1.72 -11.16
CA ALA A 85 -14.27 -0.27 -11.24
C ALA A 85 -12.89 0.13 -10.68
N ILE A 86 -12.53 -0.40 -9.51
CA ILE A 86 -11.18 -0.19 -8.93
C ILE A 86 -10.10 -0.70 -9.89
N ASN A 87 -10.25 -1.93 -10.39
CA ASN A 87 -9.28 -2.52 -11.30
C ASN A 87 -9.13 -1.73 -12.62
N ALA A 88 -10.21 -1.15 -13.15
CA ALA A 88 -10.14 -0.30 -14.33
C ALA A 88 -9.39 1.01 -14.05
N SER A 89 -9.66 1.64 -12.90
CA SER A 89 -8.96 2.85 -12.47
C SER A 89 -7.46 2.60 -12.25
N VAL A 90 -7.11 1.46 -11.65
CA VAL A 90 -5.72 1.02 -11.47
C VAL A 90 -5.02 0.84 -12.83
N ASP A 91 -5.64 0.12 -13.77
CA ASP A 91 -5.06 -0.15 -15.10
C ASP A 91 -4.76 1.13 -15.90
N GLN A 92 -5.67 2.10 -15.84
CA GLN A 92 -5.50 3.41 -16.45
C GLN A 92 -4.31 4.18 -15.85
N ASN A 93 -4.22 4.23 -14.51
CA ASN A 93 -3.15 4.95 -13.83
C ASN A 93 -1.78 4.26 -14.02
N ILE A 94 -1.73 2.93 -14.09
CA ILE A 94 -0.50 2.18 -14.43
C ILE A 94 0.00 2.59 -15.82
N SER A 95 -0.90 2.58 -16.81
CA SER A 95 -0.56 2.94 -18.20
C SER A 95 -0.03 4.37 -18.28
N GLN A 96 -0.63 5.29 -17.52
CA GLN A 96 -0.20 6.68 -17.45
C GLN A 96 1.19 6.82 -16.78
N ALA A 97 1.42 6.18 -15.63
CA ALA A 97 2.72 6.21 -14.94
C ALA A 97 3.84 5.67 -15.84
N GLN A 98 3.60 4.54 -16.51
CA GLN A 98 4.55 3.95 -17.46
C GLN A 98 4.82 4.84 -18.66
N SER A 99 3.81 5.59 -19.16
CA SER A 99 4.01 6.54 -20.26
C SER A 99 4.96 7.70 -19.89
N PHE A 100 5.06 8.02 -18.60
CA PHE A 100 6.03 8.98 -18.06
C PHE A 100 7.38 8.35 -17.67
N GLY A 101 7.53 7.03 -17.83
CA GLY A 101 8.74 6.30 -17.45
C GLY A 101 8.86 6.00 -15.96
N TYR A 102 7.77 6.12 -15.19
CA TYR A 102 7.75 5.81 -13.76
C TYR A 102 7.25 4.39 -13.49
N ASP A 103 7.79 3.77 -12.43
CA ASP A 103 7.27 2.53 -11.89
C ASP A 103 5.87 2.76 -11.27
N PRO A 104 4.93 1.80 -11.40
CA PRO A 104 3.59 1.96 -10.87
C PRO A 104 3.57 1.74 -9.34
N ILE A 105 3.78 2.83 -8.61
CA ILE A 105 3.70 2.87 -7.15
C ILE A 105 2.35 3.47 -6.76
N ILE A 106 1.60 2.75 -5.93
CA ILE A 106 0.36 3.25 -5.32
C ILE A 106 0.62 3.59 -3.86
N ILE A 107 0.16 4.77 -3.44
CA ILE A 107 0.24 5.24 -2.06
C ILE A 107 -1.14 5.38 -1.43
N CYS A 108 -1.28 4.92 -0.18
CA CYS A 108 -2.53 4.97 0.58
C CYS A 108 -2.31 5.08 2.10
N SER A 109 -3.39 5.11 2.89
CA SER A 109 -3.29 5.00 4.35
C SER A 109 -2.85 3.59 4.79
N ALA A 110 -2.18 3.54 5.95
CA ALA A 110 -1.66 2.29 6.53
C ALA A 110 -2.77 1.26 6.80
N THR A 111 -3.95 1.72 7.21
CA THR A 111 -5.12 0.88 7.53
C THR A 111 -5.56 0.00 6.37
N VAL A 112 -5.48 0.51 5.13
CA VAL A 112 -6.01 -0.18 3.95
C VAL A 112 -4.92 -0.81 3.07
N ARG A 113 -3.64 -0.51 3.32
CA ARG A 113 -2.51 -0.87 2.44
C ARG A 113 -2.44 -2.35 2.12
N LEU A 114 -2.41 -3.21 3.13
CA LEU A 114 -2.36 -4.68 2.93
C LEU A 114 -3.56 -5.20 2.13
N TYR A 115 -4.74 -4.68 2.45
CA TYR A 115 -5.98 -5.16 1.83
C TYR A 115 -6.10 -4.70 0.38
N PHE A 116 -5.74 -3.46 0.10
CA PHE A 116 -5.67 -2.95 -1.25
C PHE A 116 -4.63 -3.72 -2.08
N TYR A 117 -3.45 -3.99 -1.51
CA TYR A 117 -2.47 -4.87 -2.14
C TYR A 117 -3.07 -6.25 -2.47
N ARG A 118 -3.74 -6.91 -1.52
CA ARG A 118 -4.39 -8.22 -1.74
C ARG A 118 -5.46 -8.16 -2.83
N LEU A 119 -6.21 -7.06 -2.92
CA LEU A 119 -7.24 -6.86 -3.93
C LEU A 119 -6.68 -6.87 -5.35
N ILE A 120 -5.55 -6.18 -5.56
CA ILE A 120 -5.04 -5.89 -6.91
C ILE A 120 -3.90 -6.82 -7.35
N HIS A 121 -3.15 -7.40 -6.41
CA HIS A 121 -1.87 -8.07 -6.68
C HIS A 121 -1.98 -9.25 -7.65
N THR A 122 -3.09 -10.01 -7.61
CA THR A 122 -3.31 -11.12 -8.55
C THR A 122 -3.36 -10.66 -10.00
N LYS A 123 -3.93 -9.48 -10.26
CA LYS A 123 -4.06 -8.92 -11.62
C LYS A 123 -2.86 -8.05 -12.00
N PHE A 124 -2.28 -7.34 -11.04
CA PHE A 124 -1.21 -6.37 -11.25
C PHE A 124 0.01 -6.65 -10.36
N PRO A 125 0.73 -7.76 -10.59
CA PRO A 125 1.85 -8.17 -9.73
C PRO A 125 3.06 -7.22 -9.77
N GLN A 126 3.15 -6.37 -10.80
CA GLN A 126 4.19 -5.33 -10.93
C GLN A 126 3.95 -4.10 -10.06
N VAL A 127 2.73 -3.93 -9.53
CA VAL A 127 2.35 -2.74 -8.77
C VAL A 127 2.85 -2.83 -7.35
N VAL A 128 3.51 -1.77 -6.91
CA VAL A 128 3.94 -1.61 -5.53
C VAL A 128 2.86 -0.84 -4.77
N VAL A 129 2.47 -1.32 -3.58
CA VAL A 129 1.55 -0.60 -2.70
C VAL A 129 2.26 -0.25 -1.39
N ILE A 130 2.36 1.06 -1.14
CA ILE A 130 3.08 1.66 0.00
C ILE A 130 2.09 2.48 0.82
N SER A 131 2.26 2.51 2.14
CA SER A 131 1.49 3.44 2.97
C SER A 131 2.24 4.75 3.23
N TYR A 132 1.53 5.84 3.52
CA TYR A 132 2.17 7.10 3.92
C TYR A 132 3.11 6.94 5.14
N THR A 133 2.85 5.98 6.03
CA THR A 133 3.68 5.73 7.21
C THR A 133 4.97 4.98 6.87
N GLU A 134 5.08 4.39 5.69
CA GLU A 134 6.29 3.70 5.23
C GLU A 134 7.29 4.66 4.57
N LEU A 135 6.99 5.96 4.52
CA LEU A 135 7.85 6.98 3.95
C LEU A 135 8.26 8.00 5.03
N PRO A 136 9.57 8.27 5.22
CA PRO A 136 10.03 9.35 6.08
C PRO A 136 9.47 10.71 5.66
N ALA A 137 9.21 11.60 6.62
CA ALA A 137 8.61 12.92 6.37
C ALA A 137 9.43 13.85 5.45
N ARG A 138 10.70 13.53 5.22
CA ARG A 138 11.59 14.28 4.31
C ARG A 138 11.43 13.90 2.85
N ASN A 139 10.81 12.75 2.56
CA ASN A 139 10.57 12.32 1.19
C ASN A 139 9.44 13.15 0.60
N GLU A 140 9.71 13.80 -0.52
CA GLU A 140 8.68 14.47 -1.30
C GLU A 140 7.90 13.41 -2.10
N ILE A 141 6.58 13.55 -2.11
CA ILE A 141 5.68 12.66 -2.83
C ILE A 141 5.03 13.46 -3.95
N ASP A 142 5.35 13.10 -5.19
CA ASP A 142 4.74 13.67 -6.37
C ASP A 142 3.56 12.80 -6.83
N ILE A 143 2.36 13.36 -6.80
CA ILE A 143 1.13 12.63 -7.13
C ILE A 143 0.84 12.76 -8.63
N ILE A 144 1.17 11.69 -9.36
CA ILE A 144 1.03 11.62 -10.82
C ILE A 144 -0.32 11.06 -11.29
N GLY A 145 -1.15 10.57 -10.35
CA GLY A 145 -2.44 9.96 -10.65
C GLY A 145 -3.27 9.71 -9.39
N ARG A 146 -4.55 9.39 -9.58
CA ARG A 146 -5.46 9.02 -8.49
C ARG A 146 -6.36 7.85 -8.87
N ILE A 147 -6.49 6.90 -7.96
CA ILE A 147 -7.43 5.78 -8.09
C ILE A 147 -8.73 6.17 -7.41
N MET A 148 -9.78 6.30 -8.20
CA MET A 148 -11.11 6.70 -7.75
C MET A 148 -12.17 5.88 -8.49
N VAL A 149 -13.32 5.70 -7.82
CA VAL A 149 -14.50 5.04 -8.38
C VAL A 149 -15.67 6.02 -8.31
N GLN A 150 -16.48 6.04 -9.37
CA GLN A 150 -17.71 6.84 -9.44
C GLN A 150 -18.89 6.08 -8.84
#